data_AF-A0A383CMX6-F1
#
_entry.id   AF-A0A383CMX6-F1
#
_cell.length_a   1.000
_cell.length_b   1.000
_cell.length_c   1.000
_cell.angle_alpha   90.00
_cell.angle_beta   90.00
_cell.angle_gamma   90.00
#
_symmetry.space_group_name_H-M   'P 1'
#
loop_
_entity.id
_entity.type
_entity.pdbx_description
1 polymer ?
#
loop_
_entity_poly.entity_id
_entity_poly.type
_entity_poly.pdbx_seq_one_letter_code
_entity_poly.pdbx_strand_id
1 'polypeptide(L)'
;VSGKDESVTSKNSLMGTKAGKKIIKQGLFKSKGYRQFNQYKEEYETKFPEFATRFTNALLQQIKSDSSPNVTQQKFGEEVGSTEIILESSQIDPIKSKLESFDILNDRVLRILNSNFVKM
;
A
#
# COMPACT_ATOMS: atom_id res chain seq x y z
N VAL A 1 42.87 25.21 -3.51
CA VAL A 1 41.51 25.70 -3.26
C VAL A 1 41.48 26.17 -1.80
N SER A 2 41.03 27.41 -1.55
CA SER A 2 41.22 28.13 -0.28
C SER A 2 40.21 27.67 0.78
N GLY A 3 40.66 27.43 2.03
CA GLY A 3 39.80 26.97 3.14
C GLY A 3 38.65 27.93 3.53
N LYS A 4 38.67 29.18 3.02
CA LYS A 4 37.51 30.09 3.13
C LYS A 4 36.30 29.60 2.33
N ASP A 5 36.52 28.99 1.17
CA ASP A 5 35.44 28.52 0.29
C ASP A 5 34.73 27.26 0.84
N GLU A 6 35.47 26.40 1.55
CA GLU A 6 34.89 25.24 2.26
C GLU A 6 33.98 25.66 3.43
N SER A 7 34.29 26.78 4.11
CA SER A 7 33.50 27.25 5.25
C SER A 7 32.12 27.78 4.86
N VAL A 8 32.00 28.43 3.69
CA VAL A 8 30.75 29.03 3.17
C VAL A 8 29.84 27.97 2.53
N THR A 9 30.43 26.88 2.03
CA THR A 9 29.72 25.77 1.39
C THR A 9 29.45 24.59 2.33
N SER A 10 29.94 24.65 3.57
CA SER A 10 29.65 23.63 4.58
C SER A 10 28.15 23.51 4.84
N LYS A 11 27.68 22.28 5.10
CA LYS A 11 26.26 21.97 5.36
C LYS A 11 25.65 22.84 6.46
N ASN A 12 26.41 23.15 7.50
CA ASN A 12 25.98 23.98 8.62
C ASN A 12 25.79 25.45 8.21
N SER A 13 26.72 26.02 7.44
CA SER A 13 26.61 27.39 6.90
C SER A 13 25.43 27.52 5.92
N LEU A 14 25.22 26.51 5.07
CA LEU A 14 24.11 26.49 4.12
C LEU A 14 22.74 26.37 4.81
N MET A 15 22.63 25.59 5.89
CA MET A 15 21.40 25.49 6.68
C MET A 15 21.04 26.78 7.42
N GLY A 16 21.99 27.69 7.63
CA GLY A 16 21.77 28.98 8.30
C GLY A 16 21.00 30.01 7.46
N THR A 17 20.86 29.82 6.14
CA THR A 17 20.24 30.80 5.24
C THR A 17 19.12 30.21 4.38
N LYS A 18 18.13 31.02 3.99
CA LYS A 18 17.02 30.58 3.10
C LYS A 18 17.53 30.08 1.74
N ALA A 19 18.55 30.74 1.20
CA ALA A 19 19.18 30.36 -0.07
C ALA A 19 19.97 29.04 0.07
N GLY A 20 20.77 28.89 1.12
CA GLY A 20 21.53 27.64 1.35
C GLY A 20 20.63 26.43 1.62
N LYS A 21 19.51 26.60 2.33
CA LYS A 21 18.48 25.55 2.48
C LYS A 21 17.91 25.09 1.13
N LYS A 22 17.69 26.02 0.18
CA LYS A 22 17.25 25.67 -1.19
C LYS A 22 18.30 24.84 -1.93
N ILE A 23 19.57 25.20 -1.81
CA ILE A 23 20.69 24.47 -2.44
C ILE A 23 20.77 23.04 -1.89
N ILE A 24 20.69 22.87 -0.56
CA ILE A 24 20.69 21.53 0.07
C ILE A 24 19.48 20.72 -0.41
N LYS A 25 18.28 21.32 -0.46
CA LYS A 25 17.06 20.64 -0.94
C LYS A 25 17.20 20.20 -2.40
N GLN A 26 17.77 21.04 -3.27
CA GLN A 26 18.06 20.68 -4.66
C GLN A 26 19.08 19.54 -4.76
N GLY A 27 20.12 19.53 -3.92
CA GLY A 27 21.08 18.43 -3.83
C GLY A 27 20.43 17.12 -3.40
N LEU A 28 19.55 17.17 -2.40
CA LEU A 28 18.77 16.02 -1.93
C LEU A 28 17.89 15.46 -3.05
N PHE A 29 17.21 16.31 -3.82
CA PHE A 29 16.38 15.89 -4.94
C PHE A 29 17.16 15.25 -6.09
N LYS A 30 18.46 15.55 -6.20
CA LYS A 30 19.36 14.93 -7.17
C LYS A 30 20.05 13.68 -6.62
N SER A 31 19.90 13.37 -5.34
CA SER A 31 20.49 12.17 -4.72
C SER A 31 19.90 10.90 -5.32
N LYS A 32 20.71 9.83 -5.38
CA LYS A 32 20.29 8.52 -5.89
C LYS A 32 19.07 7.99 -5.13
N GLY A 33 19.08 8.09 -3.80
CA GLY A 33 17.99 7.61 -2.96
C GLY A 33 16.67 8.34 -3.23
N TYR A 34 16.69 9.67 -3.38
CA TYR A 34 15.47 10.43 -3.69
C TYR A 34 14.93 10.10 -5.09
N ARG A 35 15.80 9.92 -6.09
CA ARG A 35 15.38 9.51 -7.43
C ARG A 35 14.74 8.13 -7.45
N GLN A 36 15.35 7.16 -6.75
CA GLN A 36 14.80 5.81 -6.61
C GLN A 36 13.45 5.83 -5.89
N PHE A 37 13.34 6.58 -4.79
CA PHE A 37 12.08 6.78 -4.08
C PHE A 37 10.98 7.32 -5.01
N ASN A 38 11.27 8.39 -5.77
CA ASN A 38 10.31 8.95 -6.71
C ASN A 38 9.92 7.95 -7.81
N GLN A 39 10.89 7.23 -8.37
CA GLN A 39 10.62 6.22 -9.38
C GLN A 39 9.66 5.14 -8.83
N TYR A 40 9.95 4.57 -7.66
CA TYR A 40 9.08 3.54 -7.07
C TYR A 40 7.71 4.09 -6.69
N LYS A 41 7.66 5.34 -6.22
CA LYS A 41 6.40 6.01 -5.93
C LYS A 41 5.55 6.17 -7.19
N GLU A 42 6.12 6.67 -8.28
CA GLU A 42 5.42 6.83 -9.56
C GLU A 42 4.97 5.48 -10.14
N GLU A 43 5.85 4.47 -10.10
CA GLU A 43 5.52 3.12 -10.54
C GLU A 43 4.38 2.52 -9.71
N TYR A 44 4.40 2.72 -8.39
CA TYR A 44 3.31 2.30 -7.50
C TYR A 44 2.01 3.04 -7.84
N GLU A 45 2.02 4.37 -7.89
CA GLU A 45 0.82 5.18 -8.17
C GLU A 45 0.20 4.82 -9.54
N THR A 46 1.02 4.43 -10.52
CA THR A 46 0.56 4.05 -11.86
C THR A 46 0.05 2.60 -11.91
N LYS A 47 0.78 1.65 -11.32
CA LYS A 47 0.47 0.20 -11.46
C LYS A 47 -0.50 -0.31 -10.40
N PHE A 48 -0.59 0.35 -9.25
CA PHE A 48 -1.41 -0.09 -8.13
C PHE A 48 -2.92 -0.16 -8.46
N PRO A 49 -3.53 0.81 -9.17
CA PRO A 49 -4.94 0.71 -9.55
C PRO A 49 -5.25 -0.49 -10.45
N GLU A 50 -4.35 -0.79 -11.40
CA GLU A 50 -4.48 -1.96 -12.27
C GLU A 50 -4.34 -3.26 -11.48
N PHE A 51 -3.36 -3.32 -10.58
CA PHE A 51 -3.17 -4.45 -9.66
C PHE A 51 -4.42 -4.69 -8.81
N ALA A 52 -4.94 -3.66 -8.15
CA ALA A 52 -6.12 -3.77 -7.28
C ALA A 52 -7.34 -4.26 -8.06
N THR A 53 -7.53 -3.77 -9.29
CA THR A 53 -8.61 -4.21 -10.18
C THR A 53 -8.46 -5.68 -10.56
N ARG A 54 -7.27 -6.10 -10.99
CA ARG A 54 -6.99 -7.50 -11.35
C ARG A 54 -7.15 -8.44 -10.15
N PHE A 55 -6.65 -8.04 -8.99
CA PHE A 55 -6.76 -8.80 -7.76
C PHE A 55 -8.22 -8.95 -7.32
N THR A 56 -8.99 -7.86 -7.37
CA THR A 56 -10.43 -7.88 -7.07
C THR A 56 -11.20 -8.81 -8.01
N ASN A 57 -10.89 -8.77 -9.31
CA ASN A 57 -11.51 -9.68 -10.27
C ASN A 57 -11.20 -11.15 -9.98
N ALA A 58 -9.95 -11.47 -9.64
CA ALA A 58 -9.56 -12.83 -9.28
C ALA A 58 -10.30 -13.31 -8.03
N LEU A 59 -10.37 -12.48 -6.98
CA LEU A 59 -11.14 -12.79 -5.77
C LEU A 59 -12.63 -12.96 -6.05
N LEU A 60 -13.21 -12.09 -6.87
CA LEU A 60 -14.62 -12.18 -7.25
C LEU A 60 -14.95 -13.51 -7.91
N GLN A 61 -14.06 -14.01 -8.79
CA GLN A 61 -14.22 -15.33 -9.41
C GLN A 61 -14.17 -16.44 -8.37
N GLN A 62 -13.23 -16.38 -7.42
CA GLN A 62 -13.14 -17.37 -6.34
C GLN A 62 -14.42 -17.40 -5.50
N ILE A 63 -14.91 -16.23 -5.06
CA ILE A 63 -16.15 -16.11 -4.26
C ILE A 63 -17.35 -16.69 -5.00
N LYS A 64 -17.50 -16.39 -6.30
CA LYS A 64 -18.60 -16.92 -7.12
C LYS A 64 -18.50 -18.43 -7.32
N SER A 65 -17.29 -18.94 -7.48
CA SER A 65 -17.04 -20.37 -7.70
C SER A 65 -17.14 -21.23 -6.44
N ASP A 66 -17.09 -20.62 -5.26
CA ASP A 66 -17.14 -21.36 -3.99
C ASP A 66 -18.56 -21.86 -3.70
N SER A 67 -18.75 -23.16 -3.84
CA SER A 67 -20.01 -23.85 -3.52
C SER A 67 -20.24 -24.05 -2.03
N SER A 68 -19.21 -23.91 -1.20
CA SER A 68 -19.27 -24.21 0.23
C SER A 68 -18.55 -23.16 1.09
N PRO A 69 -19.00 -21.89 1.10
CA PRO A 69 -18.28 -20.79 1.77
C PRO A 69 -18.09 -21.01 3.27
N ASN A 70 -19.03 -21.71 3.93
CA ASN A 70 -18.88 -22.07 5.33
C ASN A 70 -17.68 -23.00 5.56
N VAL A 71 -17.51 -24.01 4.71
CA VAL A 71 -16.39 -24.93 4.81
C VAL A 71 -15.07 -24.20 4.55
N THR A 72 -15.05 -23.30 3.56
CA THR A 72 -13.88 -22.49 3.23
C THR A 72 -13.44 -21.63 4.41
N GLN A 73 -14.36 -20.90 5.07
CA GLN A 73 -13.97 -20.08 6.23
C GLN A 73 -13.51 -20.94 7.42
N GLN A 74 -14.15 -22.08 7.69
CA GLN A 74 -13.78 -22.94 8.81
C GLN A 74 -12.35 -23.45 8.65
N LYS A 75 -11.99 -23.91 7.44
CA LYS A 75 -10.61 -24.30 7.11
C LYS A 75 -9.63 -23.16 7.32
N PHE A 76 -9.99 -21.93 6.93
CA PHE A 76 -9.15 -20.77 7.18
C PHE A 76 -8.96 -20.49 8.68
N GLY A 77 -10.02 -20.57 9.48
CA GLY A 77 -9.95 -20.42 10.94
C GLY A 77 -9.06 -21.46 11.60
N GLU A 78 -9.15 -22.72 11.14
CA GLU A 78 -8.27 -23.81 11.57
C GLU A 78 -6.81 -23.54 11.20
N GLU A 79 -6.54 -23.08 9.97
CA GLU A 79 -5.20 -22.75 9.49
C GLU A 79 -4.53 -21.62 10.29
N VAL A 80 -5.28 -20.56 10.60
CA VAL A 80 -4.75 -19.42 11.38
C VAL A 80 -4.86 -19.61 12.89
N GLY A 81 -5.43 -20.72 13.35
CA GLY A 81 -5.60 -21.03 14.77
C GLY A 81 -6.56 -20.10 15.50
N SER A 82 -7.55 -19.50 14.80
CA SER A 82 -8.52 -18.59 15.39
C SER A 82 -9.92 -18.82 14.83
N THR A 83 -10.85 -19.12 15.74
CA THR A 83 -12.29 -19.24 15.43
C THR A 83 -13.05 -17.94 15.67
N GLU A 84 -12.42 -16.93 16.29
CA GLU A 84 -13.05 -15.63 16.60
C GLU A 84 -13.44 -14.84 15.35
N ILE A 85 -12.76 -15.12 14.24
CA ILE A 85 -12.96 -14.45 12.95
C ILE A 85 -14.02 -15.12 12.08
N ILE A 86 -14.55 -16.27 12.51
CA ILE A 86 -15.50 -17.07 11.73
C ILE A 86 -16.90 -16.49 11.87
N LEU A 87 -17.57 -16.34 10.74
CA LEU A 87 -18.96 -15.88 10.69
C LEU A 87 -19.92 -16.99 11.09
N GLU A 88 -20.99 -16.62 11.78
CA GLU A 88 -22.11 -17.51 12.02
C GLU A 88 -22.72 -17.97 10.69
N SER A 89 -23.20 -19.22 10.63
CA SER A 89 -23.76 -19.79 9.39
C SER A 89 -24.86 -18.92 8.76
N SER A 90 -25.66 -18.24 9.59
CA SER A 90 -26.73 -17.34 9.15
C SER A 90 -26.25 -16.05 8.47
N GLN A 91 -24.98 -15.68 8.68
CA GLN A 91 -24.38 -14.45 8.14
C GLN A 91 -23.69 -14.69 6.79
N ILE A 92 -23.42 -15.95 6.43
CA ILE A 92 -22.60 -16.32 5.27
C ILE A 92 -23.25 -15.86 3.96
N ASP A 93 -24.47 -16.31 3.67
CA ASP A 93 -25.12 -16.00 2.40
C ASP A 93 -25.34 -14.49 2.20
N PRO A 94 -25.85 -13.74 3.21
CA PRO A 94 -25.96 -12.28 3.09
C PRO A 94 -24.62 -11.57 2.82
N ILE A 95 -23.51 -12.08 3.37
CA ILE A 95 -22.19 -11.51 3.15
C ILE A 95 -21.66 -11.89 1.76
N LYS A 96 -21.79 -13.16 1.36
CA LYS A 96 -21.40 -13.63 0.03
C LYS A 96 -22.09 -12.80 -1.07
N SER A 97 -23.42 -12.63 -0.99
CA SER A 97 -24.16 -11.84 -1.97
C SER A 97 -23.69 -10.37 -2.04
N LYS A 98 -23.24 -9.78 -0.92
CA LYS A 98 -22.62 -8.43 -0.94
C LYS A 98 -21.25 -8.43 -1.61
N LEU A 99 -20.43 -9.44 -1.34
CA LEU A 99 -19.08 -9.55 -1.89
C LEU A 99 -19.05 -9.96 -3.38
N GLU A 100 -20.17 -10.45 -3.92
CA GLU A 100 -20.34 -10.67 -5.37
C GLU A 100 -20.50 -9.36 -6.17
N SER A 101 -20.69 -8.22 -5.51
CA SER A 101 -20.59 -6.90 -6.14
C SER A 101 -19.12 -6.50 -6.25
N PHE A 102 -18.66 -6.24 -7.49
CA PHE A 102 -17.29 -5.78 -7.73
C PHE A 102 -16.98 -4.50 -6.95
N ASP A 103 -17.88 -3.52 -6.93
CA ASP A 103 -17.63 -2.22 -6.29
C ASP A 103 -17.45 -2.36 -4.77
N ILE A 104 -18.29 -3.18 -4.14
CA ILE A 104 -18.19 -3.46 -2.70
C ILE A 104 -16.90 -4.22 -2.40
N LEU A 105 -16.58 -5.24 -3.18
CA LEU A 105 -15.35 -6.02 -2.98
C LEU A 105 -14.10 -5.17 -3.22
N ASN A 106 -14.09 -4.34 -4.27
CA ASN A 106 -12.98 -3.45 -4.60
C ASN A 106 -12.75 -2.41 -3.51
N ASP A 107 -13.80 -1.80 -2.95
CA ASP A 107 -13.68 -0.90 -1.80
C ASP A 107 -13.00 -1.58 -0.60
N ARG A 108 -13.39 -2.83 -0.29
CA ARG A 108 -12.76 -3.61 0.79
C ARG A 108 -11.30 -3.93 0.49
N VAL A 109 -11.00 -4.41 -0.72
CA VAL A 109 -9.64 -4.69 -1.18
C VAL A 109 -8.78 -3.44 -1.07
N LEU A 110 -9.25 -2.29 -1.58
CA LEU A 110 -8.53 -1.03 -1.53
C LEU A 110 -8.28 -0.57 -0.10
N ARG A 111 -9.22 -0.75 0.83
CA ARG A 111 -9.02 -0.41 2.25
C ARG A 111 -7.94 -1.27 2.90
N ILE A 112 -7.90 -2.58 2.58
CA ILE A 112 -6.88 -3.50 3.11
C ILE A 112 -5.50 -3.14 2.54
N LEU A 113 -5.40 -3.02 1.21
CA LEU A 113 -4.15 -2.73 0.53
C LEU A 113 -3.61 -1.33 0.83
N ASN A 114 -4.50 -0.36 1.11
CA ASN A 114 -4.10 0.99 1.53
C ASN A 114 -4.00 1.17 3.05
N SER A 115 -4.23 0.12 3.84
CA SER A 115 -4.15 0.18 5.29
C SER A 115 -2.72 0.41 5.76
N ASN A 116 -2.57 0.97 6.96
CA ASN A 116 -1.27 1.13 7.62
C ASN A 116 -0.56 -0.21 7.88
N PHE A 117 -1.26 -1.35 7.79
CA PHE A 117 -0.67 -2.68 7.93
C PHE A 117 0.11 -3.12 6.68
N VAL A 118 -0.21 -2.58 5.50
CA VAL A 118 0.45 -2.93 4.23
C VAL A 118 1.47 -1.87 3.80
N LYS A 119 1.36 -0.64 4.32
CA LYS A 119 2.26 0.49 4.02
C LYS A 119 3.53 0.55 4.89
N MET A 120 3.80 -0.49 5.70
CA MET A 120 5.01 -0.57 6.54
C MET A 120 6.27 -0.79 5.71
#